data_AF-A0A9P6FRV9-F1
#
_entry.id   AF-A0A9P6FRV9-F1
#
_cell.length_a   1.000
_cell.length_b   1.000
_cell.length_c   1.000
_cell.angle_alpha   90.00
_cell.angle_beta   90.00
_cell.angle_gamma   90.00
#
_symmetry.space_group_name_H-M   'P 1'
#
loop_
_entity.id
_entity.type
_entity.pdbx_description
1 polymer ?
#
loop_
_entity_poly.entity_id
_entity_poly.type
_entity_poly.pdbx_seq_one_letter_code
_entity_poly.pdbx_strand_id
1 'polypeptide(L)'
;MSRVISSTGYAIGPKILDRLVETNQFLFDISYAPENLIPGKGVGWKAILHVRRLHSQVRTRLHRLGKAHPKYYDIEKLGVAINQEDMLMTLVSLSSLIWDIMERRLGVTMSTQEKEGYLHLWRYTGYLMGASEETLALMATTQKADATLESLKMHLVHHNTTTGKSTATMVRNLAAKPIISRPIETIGGILDPFTSHMALIECVTTRE
;
A
#
# COMPACT_ATOMS: atom_id res chain seq x y z
N MET A 1 -3.35 -7.72 -6.74
CA MET A 1 -2.45 -7.31 -5.63
C MET A 1 -1.46 -8.38 -5.09
N SER A 2 -1.88 -9.49 -4.45
CA SER A 2 -0.94 -10.37 -3.71
C SER A 2 0.19 -10.96 -4.57
N ARG A 3 -0.08 -11.23 -5.84
CA ARG A 3 0.90 -11.71 -6.82
C ARG A 3 2.02 -10.71 -7.07
N VAL A 4 1.70 -9.42 -7.19
CA VAL A 4 2.70 -8.34 -7.36
C VAL A 4 3.67 -8.32 -6.17
N ILE A 5 3.12 -8.39 -4.96
CA ILE A 5 3.91 -8.37 -3.73
C ILE A 5 4.78 -9.64 -3.61
N SER A 6 4.23 -10.81 -3.95
CA SER A 6 5.02 -12.05 -3.95
C SER A 6 6.12 -12.05 -5.01
N SER A 7 5.86 -11.52 -6.20
CA SER A 7 6.80 -11.49 -7.33
C SER A 7 7.89 -10.43 -7.17
N THR A 8 7.78 -9.51 -6.21
CA THR A 8 8.89 -8.61 -5.86
C THR A 8 9.76 -9.16 -4.73
N GLY A 9 9.34 -10.27 -4.08
CA GLY A 9 10.02 -10.86 -2.93
C GLY A 9 9.95 -10.03 -1.66
N TYR A 10 9.28 -8.88 -1.69
CA TYR A 10 9.33 -7.88 -0.63
C TYR A 10 8.38 -8.15 0.55
N ALA A 11 7.36 -9.01 0.36
CA ALA A 11 6.54 -9.53 1.46
C ALA A 11 6.53 -11.07 1.51
N ILE A 12 7.68 -11.68 1.26
CA ILE A 12 7.90 -13.10 1.53
C ILE A 12 9.15 -13.23 2.42
N GLY A 13 9.05 -14.03 3.48
CA GLY A 13 10.20 -14.34 4.34
C GLY A 13 10.52 -13.24 5.38
N PRO A 14 11.80 -13.03 5.76
CA PRO A 14 12.17 -12.25 6.93
C PRO A 14 11.87 -10.75 6.81
N LYS A 15 11.84 -10.19 5.59
CA LYS A 15 11.63 -8.76 5.32
C LYS A 15 10.16 -8.31 5.37
N ILE A 16 9.22 -9.23 5.55
CA ILE A 16 7.79 -8.91 5.62
C ILE A 16 7.45 -7.93 6.76
N LEU A 17 8.20 -7.98 7.86
CA LEU A 17 8.00 -7.06 8.98
C LEU A 17 8.46 -5.65 8.64
N ASP A 18 9.61 -5.50 7.99
CA ASP A 18 10.12 -4.20 7.55
C ASP A 18 9.14 -3.54 6.58
N ARG A 19 8.58 -4.31 5.63
CA ARG A 19 7.55 -3.82 4.72
C ARG A 19 6.28 -3.35 5.42
N LEU A 20 5.85 -4.06 6.48
CA LEU A 20 4.70 -3.64 7.26
C LEU A 20 4.99 -2.30 7.95
N VAL A 21 6.16 -2.17 8.57
CA VAL A 21 6.57 -0.93 9.27
C VAL A 21 6.68 0.23 8.30
N GLU A 22 7.24 0.04 7.10
CA GLU A 22 7.29 1.05 6.04
C GLU A 22 5.89 1.50 5.61
N THR A 23 4.95 0.55 5.44
CA THR A 23 3.57 0.87 5.06
C THR A 23 2.91 1.68 6.17
N ASN A 24 3.10 1.29 7.43
CA ASN A 24 2.60 2.02 8.57
C ASN A 24 3.21 3.44 8.68
N GLN A 25 4.52 3.58 8.44
CA GLN A 25 5.17 4.89 8.39
C GLN A 25 4.55 5.78 7.31
N PHE A 26 4.31 5.24 6.11
CA PHE A 26 3.62 5.95 5.05
C PHE A 26 2.24 6.46 5.49
N LEU A 27 1.46 5.66 6.23
CA LEU A 27 0.17 6.09 6.76
C LEU A 27 0.31 7.28 7.73
N PHE A 28 1.29 7.24 8.63
CA PHE A 28 1.56 8.35 9.54
C PHE A 28 2.00 9.61 8.80
N ASP A 29 2.92 9.48 7.84
CA ASP A 29 3.43 10.60 7.07
C ASP A 29 2.29 11.36 6.36
N ILE A 30 1.28 10.66 5.84
CA ILE A 30 0.16 11.31 5.13
C ILE A 30 -0.98 11.78 6.04
N SER A 31 -1.21 11.15 7.19
CA SER A 31 -2.43 11.37 7.99
C SER A 31 -2.23 12.12 9.29
N TYR A 32 -0.98 12.25 9.77
CA TYR A 32 -0.70 12.81 11.09
C TYR A 32 -1.05 14.30 11.21
N ALA A 33 -0.72 15.10 10.19
CA ALA A 33 -0.96 16.54 10.22
C ALA A 33 -1.12 17.12 8.79
N PRO A 34 -1.97 18.12 8.56
CA PRO A 34 -2.17 18.74 7.24
C PRO A 34 -0.88 19.29 6.61
N GLU A 35 0.06 19.77 7.44
CA GLU A 35 1.34 20.33 7.02
C GLU A 35 2.20 19.30 6.28
N ASN A 36 2.01 18.01 6.58
CA ASN A 36 2.73 16.93 5.93
C ASN A 36 2.35 16.78 4.45
N LEU A 37 1.23 17.35 4.01
CA LEU A 37 0.77 17.29 2.63
C LEU A 37 1.07 18.57 1.84
N ILE A 38 1.73 19.56 2.45
CA ILE A 38 2.11 20.80 1.76
C ILE A 38 3.03 20.47 0.57
N PRO A 39 2.64 20.80 -0.68
CA PRO A 39 3.44 20.52 -1.85
C PRO A 39 4.87 21.05 -1.76
N GLY A 40 5.85 20.22 -2.16
CA GLY A 40 7.28 20.55 -2.14
C GLY A 40 7.96 20.44 -0.77
N LYS A 41 7.21 20.52 0.34
CA LYS A 41 7.80 20.58 1.70
C LYS A 41 7.41 19.41 2.58
N GLY A 42 6.13 19.08 2.61
CA GLY A 42 5.53 18.10 3.51
C GLY A 42 6.10 16.70 3.31
N VAL A 43 6.30 15.99 4.43
CA VAL A 43 6.87 14.64 4.44
C VAL A 43 5.95 13.63 3.74
N GLY A 44 4.64 13.72 3.98
CA GLY A 44 3.62 12.90 3.33
C GLY A 44 3.55 13.17 1.83
N TRP A 45 3.59 14.43 1.40
CA TRP A 45 3.62 14.78 -0.04
C TRP A 45 4.83 14.15 -0.75
N LYS A 46 6.03 14.24 -0.16
CA LYS A 46 7.25 13.61 -0.70
C LYS A 46 7.14 12.09 -0.71
N ALA A 47 6.61 11.49 0.36
CA ALA A 47 6.41 10.05 0.47
C ALA A 47 5.47 9.52 -0.62
N ILE A 48 4.35 10.21 -0.90
CA ILE A 48 3.41 9.82 -1.96
C ILE A 48 4.09 9.80 -3.33
N LEU A 49 4.84 10.86 -3.67
CA LEU A 49 5.55 10.91 -4.95
C LEU A 49 6.63 9.82 -5.06
N HIS A 50 7.29 9.51 -3.95
CA HIS A 50 8.26 8.41 -3.91
C HIS A 50 7.58 7.06 -4.17
N VAL A 51 6.48 6.77 -3.49
CA VAL A 51 5.71 5.53 -3.70
C VAL A 51 5.18 5.45 -5.14
N ARG A 52 4.75 6.58 -5.72
CA ARG A 52 4.36 6.63 -7.15
C ARG A 52 5.52 6.24 -8.07
N ARG A 53 6.72 6.77 -7.81
CA ARG A 53 7.93 6.41 -8.57
C ARG A 53 8.25 4.92 -8.42
N LEU A 54 8.22 4.41 -7.19
CA LEU A 54 8.39 2.98 -6.91
C LEU A 54 7.38 2.13 -7.69
N HIS A 55 6.10 2.48 -7.68
CA HIS A 55 5.06 1.74 -8.40
C HIS A 55 5.34 1.70 -9.90
N SER A 56 5.84 2.79 -10.49
CA SER A 56 6.30 2.82 -11.87
C SER A 56 7.46 1.84 -12.11
N GLN A 57 8.46 1.81 -11.23
CA GLN A 57 9.61 0.91 -11.35
C GLN A 57 9.21 -0.56 -11.20
N VAL A 58 8.35 -0.89 -10.24
CA VAL A 58 7.80 -2.25 -10.06
C VAL A 58 7.03 -2.68 -11.30
N ARG A 59 6.18 -1.79 -11.86
CA ARG A 59 5.42 -2.08 -13.08
C ARG A 59 6.34 -2.37 -14.26
N THR A 60 7.35 -1.53 -14.49
CA THR A 60 8.33 -1.73 -15.57
C THR A 60 9.11 -3.04 -15.38
N ARG A 61 9.58 -3.33 -14.16
CA ARG A 61 10.33 -4.55 -13.84
C ARG A 61 9.48 -5.80 -14.07
N LEU A 62 8.27 -5.86 -13.52
CA LEU A 62 7.40 -7.03 -13.65
C LEU A 62 6.92 -7.22 -15.09
N HIS A 63 6.68 -6.14 -15.83
CA HIS A 63 6.37 -6.23 -17.25
C HIS A 63 7.53 -6.84 -18.06
N ARG A 64 8.78 -6.39 -17.81
CA ARG A 64 9.98 -6.96 -18.44
C ARG A 64 10.17 -8.44 -18.09
N LEU A 65 10.07 -8.78 -16.79
CA LEU A 65 10.24 -10.15 -16.31
C LEU A 65 9.12 -11.08 -16.78
N GLY A 66 7.87 -10.61 -16.81
CA GLY A 66 6.74 -11.39 -17.29
C GLY A 66 6.84 -11.72 -18.78
N LYS A 67 7.36 -10.78 -19.59
CA LYS A 67 7.64 -11.04 -21.02
C LYS A 67 8.74 -12.07 -21.23
N ALA A 68 9.83 -12.00 -20.45
CA ALA A 68 10.94 -12.95 -20.57
C ALA A 68 10.60 -14.33 -19.96
N HIS A 69 9.83 -14.34 -18.87
CA HIS A 69 9.52 -15.53 -18.08
C HIS A 69 8.05 -15.50 -17.62
N PRO A 70 7.10 -15.97 -18.43
CA PRO A 70 5.67 -15.94 -18.10
C PRO A 70 5.32 -16.66 -16.79
N LYS A 71 6.11 -17.66 -16.38
CA LYS A 71 5.96 -18.36 -15.09
C LYS A 71 6.23 -17.45 -13.88
N TYR A 72 6.95 -16.34 -14.04
CA TYR A 72 7.30 -15.41 -12.97
C TYR A 72 6.17 -14.40 -12.69
N TYR A 73 5.58 -13.85 -13.75
CA TYR A 73 4.44 -12.95 -13.69
C TYR A 73 3.64 -13.05 -15.00
N ASP A 74 2.45 -13.64 -14.92
CA ASP A 74 1.56 -13.85 -16.06
C ASP A 74 0.74 -12.58 -16.35
N ILE A 75 1.22 -11.76 -17.28
CA ILE A 75 0.62 -10.46 -17.61
C ILE A 75 -0.75 -10.62 -18.25
N GLU A 76 -0.95 -11.66 -19.08
CA GLU A 76 -2.23 -11.91 -19.76
C GLU A 76 -3.33 -12.23 -18.75
N LYS A 77 -2.99 -13.04 -17.74
CA LYS A 77 -3.94 -13.44 -16.70
C LYS A 77 -4.14 -12.40 -15.60
N LEU A 78 -3.05 -11.74 -15.18
CA LEU A 78 -3.05 -10.85 -14.01
C LEU A 78 -3.17 -9.37 -14.37
N GLY A 79 -3.04 -9.03 -15.65
CA GLY A 79 -2.95 -7.67 -16.12
C GLY A 79 -1.66 -6.98 -15.69
N VAL A 80 -1.61 -5.68 -15.97
CA VAL A 80 -0.50 -4.80 -15.59
C VAL A 80 -0.39 -4.72 -14.07
N ALA A 81 0.82 -4.91 -13.53
CA ALA A 81 1.05 -4.81 -12.10
C ALA A 81 0.68 -3.41 -11.56
N ILE A 82 0.01 -3.38 -10.40
CA ILE A 82 -0.43 -2.14 -9.75
C ILE A 82 -1.33 -1.35 -10.72
N ASN A 83 -2.33 -2.00 -11.32
CA ASN A 83 -3.29 -1.32 -12.19
C ASN A 83 -4.22 -0.38 -11.38
N GLN A 84 -5.10 0.34 -12.08
CA GLN A 84 -6.03 1.29 -11.45
C GLN A 84 -6.97 0.62 -10.43
N GLU A 85 -7.40 -0.62 -10.71
CA GLU A 85 -8.24 -1.39 -9.80
C GLU A 85 -7.51 -1.83 -8.53
N ASP A 86 -6.25 -2.29 -8.65
CA ASP A 86 -5.35 -2.59 -7.53
C ASP A 86 -5.13 -1.34 -6.65
N MET A 87 -4.96 -0.17 -7.28
CA MET A 87 -4.86 1.10 -6.55
C MET A 87 -6.18 1.44 -5.85
N LEU A 88 -7.32 1.30 -6.54
CA LEU A 88 -8.64 1.57 -5.96
C LEU A 88 -8.91 0.68 -4.75
N MET A 89 -8.68 -0.64 -4.87
CA MET A 89 -8.85 -1.58 -3.78
C MET A 89 -8.04 -1.17 -2.55
N THR A 90 -6.80 -0.71 -2.77
CA THR A 90 -5.95 -0.22 -1.67
C THR A 90 -6.50 1.06 -1.07
N LEU A 91 -6.92 2.02 -1.88
CA LEU A 91 -7.49 3.29 -1.42
C LEU A 91 -8.76 3.08 -0.58
N VAL A 92 -9.69 2.22 -1.02
CA VAL A 92 -10.91 1.93 -0.24
C VAL A 92 -10.64 1.06 0.99
N SER A 93 -9.60 0.22 0.96
CA SER A 93 -9.17 -0.56 2.13
C SER A 93 -8.46 0.29 3.19
N LEU A 94 -7.84 1.39 2.81
CA LEU A 94 -7.20 2.32 3.75
C LEU A 94 -8.13 3.48 4.17
N SER A 95 -9.27 3.64 3.50
CA SER A 95 -10.32 4.61 3.85
C SER A 95 -11.54 3.93 4.44
N SER A 96 -12.45 3.44 3.59
CA SER A 96 -13.77 2.94 3.99
C SER A 96 -13.72 1.76 4.97
N LEU A 97 -12.79 0.84 4.75
CA LEU A 97 -12.62 -0.29 5.66
C LEU A 97 -12.24 0.16 7.09
N ILE A 98 -11.55 1.29 7.25
CA ILE A 98 -11.13 1.77 8.56
C ILE A 98 -12.34 2.15 9.42
N TRP A 99 -13.28 2.93 8.89
CA TRP A 99 -14.48 3.26 9.67
C TRP A 99 -15.38 2.06 9.91
N ASP A 100 -15.46 1.11 8.96
CA ASP A 100 -16.18 -0.15 9.18
C ASP A 100 -15.61 -0.92 10.38
N ILE A 101 -14.27 -0.99 10.49
CA ILE A 101 -13.59 -1.62 11.62
C ILE A 101 -13.79 -0.80 12.91
N MET A 102 -13.61 0.52 12.88
CA MET A 102 -13.80 1.38 14.05
C MET A 102 -15.21 1.19 14.64
N GLU A 103 -16.24 1.24 13.80
CA GLU A 103 -17.63 1.18 14.23
C GLU A 103 -18.06 -0.23 14.66
N ARG A 104 -17.77 -1.25 13.84
CA ARG A 104 -18.30 -2.61 14.06
C ARG A 104 -17.43 -3.49 14.93
N ARG A 105 -16.14 -3.19 15.06
CA ARG A 105 -15.19 -4.02 15.83
C ARG A 105 -14.71 -3.33 17.09
N LEU A 106 -14.55 -2.01 17.06
CA LEU A 106 -14.00 -1.25 18.19
C LEU A 106 -15.05 -0.42 18.94
N GLY A 107 -16.26 -0.29 18.40
CA GLY A 107 -17.34 0.49 19.02
C GLY A 107 -17.11 2.01 19.00
N VAL A 108 -16.25 2.49 18.10
CA VAL A 108 -15.95 3.91 17.91
C VAL A 108 -16.74 4.43 16.72
N THR A 109 -17.71 5.31 16.98
CA THR A 109 -18.53 5.94 15.94
C THR A 109 -17.78 7.09 15.28
N MET A 110 -17.80 7.13 13.95
CA MET A 110 -17.32 8.28 13.19
C MET A 110 -18.49 9.08 12.63
N SER A 111 -18.47 10.39 12.82
CA SER A 111 -19.43 11.31 12.21
C SER A 111 -19.29 11.31 10.68
N THR A 112 -20.36 11.73 9.99
CA THR A 112 -20.35 11.89 8.53
C THR A 112 -19.21 12.80 8.08
N GLN A 113 -18.98 13.91 8.79
CA GLN A 113 -17.93 14.87 8.47
C GLN A 113 -16.52 14.27 8.61
N GLU A 114 -16.27 13.47 9.65
CA GLU A 114 -14.99 12.77 9.82
C GLU A 114 -14.74 11.77 8.70
N LYS A 115 -15.76 10.99 8.32
CA LYS A 115 -15.66 10.04 7.20
C LYS A 115 -15.40 10.75 5.88
N GLU A 116 -16.08 11.86 5.60
CA GLU A 116 -15.88 12.66 4.40
C GLU A 116 -14.48 13.30 4.35
N GLY A 117 -14.01 13.85 5.47
CA GLY A 117 -12.66 14.41 5.59
C GLY A 117 -11.58 13.34 5.39
N TYR A 118 -11.74 12.18 6.02
CA TYR A 118 -10.82 11.06 5.85
C TYR A 118 -10.84 10.51 4.43
N LEU A 119 -12.01 10.41 3.81
CA LEU A 119 -12.14 10.02 2.42
C LEU A 119 -11.48 11.03 1.47
N HIS A 120 -11.61 12.33 1.74
CA HIS A 120 -10.97 13.38 0.96
C HIS A 120 -9.45 13.25 0.99
N LEU A 121 -8.85 13.00 2.15
CA LEU A 121 -7.41 12.70 2.30
C LEU A 121 -6.98 11.56 1.36
N TRP A 122 -7.73 10.46 1.32
CA TRP A 122 -7.41 9.32 0.50
C TRP A 122 -7.64 9.56 -1.00
N ARG A 123 -8.66 10.32 -1.38
CA ARG A 123 -8.86 10.75 -2.76
C ARG A 123 -7.72 11.64 -3.25
N TYR A 124 -7.28 12.59 -2.42
CA TYR A 124 -6.13 13.45 -2.72
C TYR A 124 -4.83 12.65 -2.84
N THR A 125 -4.61 11.70 -1.93
CA THR A 125 -3.48 10.77 -1.97
C THR A 125 -3.49 9.96 -3.27
N GLY A 126 -4.64 9.40 -3.65
CA GLY A 126 -4.82 8.66 -4.90
C GLY A 126 -4.54 9.52 -6.13
N TYR A 127 -5.02 10.76 -6.15
CA TYR A 127 -4.73 11.71 -7.22
C TYR A 127 -3.23 11.94 -7.39
N LEU A 128 -2.51 12.23 -6.29
CA LEU A 128 -1.06 12.40 -6.31
C LEU A 128 -0.32 11.12 -6.74
N MET A 129 -0.84 9.94 -6.38
CA MET A 129 -0.31 8.63 -6.76
C MET A 129 -0.51 8.30 -8.25
N GLY A 130 -1.41 9.02 -8.95
CA GLY A 130 -1.74 8.81 -10.36
C GLY A 130 -2.96 7.91 -10.60
N ALA A 131 -3.88 7.83 -9.64
CA ALA A 131 -5.20 7.26 -9.88
C ALA A 131 -5.98 8.13 -10.87
N SER A 132 -6.72 7.50 -11.78
CA SER A 132 -7.53 8.23 -12.77
C SER A 132 -8.75 8.90 -12.14
N GLU A 133 -9.32 9.90 -12.79
CA GLU A 133 -10.53 10.56 -12.29
C GLU A 133 -11.71 9.59 -12.22
N GLU A 134 -11.84 8.68 -13.20
CA GLU A 134 -12.87 7.64 -13.21
C GLU A 134 -12.71 6.70 -12.02
N THR A 135 -11.46 6.35 -11.69
CA THR A 135 -11.13 5.52 -10.54
C THR A 135 -11.52 6.22 -9.23
N LEU A 136 -11.17 7.50 -9.09
CA LEU A 136 -11.50 8.28 -7.90
C LEU A 136 -13.00 8.60 -7.79
N ALA A 137 -13.73 8.63 -8.90
CA ALA A 137 -15.18 8.84 -8.93
C ALA A 137 -15.96 7.68 -8.27
N LEU A 138 -15.39 6.47 -8.26
CA LEU A 138 -15.95 5.29 -7.58
C LEU A 138 -15.86 5.39 -6.05
N MET A 139 -15.10 6.35 -5.53
CA MET A 139 -15.02 6.64 -4.09
C MET A 139 -15.31 8.11 -3.80
N ALA A 140 -16.13 8.78 -4.64
CA ALA A 140 -16.43 10.21 -4.49
C ALA A 140 -17.24 10.56 -3.24
N THR A 141 -18.01 9.61 -2.71
CA THR A 141 -18.80 9.73 -1.47
C THR A 141 -18.54 8.52 -0.58
N THR A 142 -18.83 8.64 0.72
CA THR A 142 -18.73 7.53 1.69
C THR A 142 -19.53 6.32 1.23
N GLN A 143 -20.78 6.53 0.79
CA GLN A 143 -21.63 5.47 0.24
C GLN A 143 -21.02 4.77 -0.99
N LYS A 144 -20.42 5.53 -1.92
CA LYS A 144 -19.74 4.95 -3.09
C LYS A 144 -18.47 4.20 -2.68
N ALA A 145 -17.71 4.72 -1.72
CA ALA A 145 -16.53 4.05 -1.19
C ALA A 145 -16.89 2.71 -0.54
N ASP A 146 -17.96 2.67 0.26
CA ASP A 146 -18.46 1.44 0.89
C ASP A 146 -18.94 0.42 -0.16
N ALA A 147 -19.75 0.86 -1.14
CA ALA A 147 -20.23 -0.01 -2.20
C ALA A 147 -19.08 -0.57 -3.07
N THR A 148 -18.09 0.28 -3.37
CA THR A 148 -16.88 -0.12 -4.10
C THR A 148 -16.05 -1.10 -3.30
N LEU A 149 -15.87 -0.87 -2.00
CA LEU A 149 -15.15 -1.79 -1.12
C LEU A 149 -15.77 -3.18 -1.13
N GLU A 150 -17.09 -3.28 -0.95
CA GLU A 150 -17.78 -4.58 -0.97
C GLU A 150 -17.70 -5.25 -2.35
N SER A 151 -17.87 -4.49 -3.43
CA SER A 151 -17.74 -5.02 -4.79
C SER A 151 -16.33 -5.58 -5.07
N LEU A 152 -15.29 -4.82 -4.69
CA LEU A 152 -13.90 -5.23 -4.90
C LEU A 152 -13.47 -6.36 -3.96
N LYS A 153 -13.97 -6.40 -2.71
CA LYS A 153 -13.75 -7.54 -1.81
C LYS A 153 -14.25 -8.83 -2.48
N MET A 154 -15.47 -8.84 -3.00
CA MET A 154 -16.04 -10.01 -3.68
C MET A 154 -15.29 -10.37 -4.96
N HIS A 155 -14.79 -9.39 -5.70
CA HIS A 155 -14.08 -9.60 -6.97
C HIS A 155 -12.62 -10.04 -6.80
N LEU A 156 -11.87 -9.42 -5.87
CA LEU A 156 -10.41 -9.54 -5.79
C LEU A 156 -9.92 -10.41 -4.64
N VAL A 157 -10.71 -10.56 -3.56
CA VAL A 157 -10.25 -11.22 -2.33
C VAL A 157 -10.62 -12.69 -2.38
N HIS A 158 -9.66 -13.49 -2.86
CA HIS A 158 -9.78 -14.94 -2.92
C HIS A 158 -8.75 -15.61 -2.00
N HIS A 159 -9.16 -16.73 -1.41
CA HIS A 159 -8.25 -17.58 -0.65
C HIS A 159 -7.12 -18.08 -1.55
N ASN A 160 -5.88 -17.93 -1.10
CA ASN A 160 -4.74 -18.48 -1.81
C ASN A 160 -3.65 -18.92 -0.82
N THR A 161 -2.99 -20.03 -1.14
CA THR A 161 -2.00 -20.68 -0.25
C THR A 161 -0.74 -19.85 -0.06
N THR A 162 -0.35 -19.03 -1.05
CA THR A 162 0.85 -18.19 -1.00
C THR A 162 0.70 -17.05 0.00
N THR A 163 -0.42 -16.34 -0.06
CA THR A 163 -0.81 -15.30 0.91
C THR A 163 -1.01 -15.92 2.29
N GLY A 164 -1.63 -17.10 2.41
CA GLY A 164 -1.77 -17.80 3.69
C GLY A 164 -0.41 -18.06 4.38
N LYS A 165 0.60 -18.54 3.63
CA LYS A 165 1.97 -18.72 4.16
C LYS A 165 2.62 -17.39 4.55
N SER A 166 2.40 -16.34 3.76
CA SER A 166 2.94 -15.00 4.01
C SER A 166 2.33 -14.41 5.28
N THR A 167 1.01 -14.49 5.46
CA THR A 167 0.30 -14.07 6.67
C THR A 167 0.78 -14.85 7.89
N ALA A 168 0.92 -16.18 7.80
CA ALA A 168 1.44 -16.98 8.90
C ALA A 168 2.87 -16.60 9.30
N THR A 169 3.70 -16.19 8.33
CA THR A 169 5.07 -15.69 8.57
C THR A 169 5.04 -14.33 9.25
N MET A 170 4.17 -13.43 8.77
CA MET A 170 3.96 -12.11 9.37
C MET A 170 3.55 -12.20 10.84
N VAL A 171 2.54 -13.03 11.16
CA VAL A 171 2.07 -13.24 12.54
C VAL A 171 3.19 -13.79 13.43
N ARG A 172 3.97 -14.76 12.93
CA ARG A 172 5.14 -15.29 13.67
C ARG A 172 6.19 -14.23 13.94
N ASN A 173 6.51 -13.39 12.95
CA ASN A 173 7.49 -12.32 13.10
C ASN A 173 7.02 -11.25 14.11
N LEU A 174 5.73 -10.90 14.08
CA LEU A 174 5.13 -9.97 15.04
C LEU A 174 5.12 -10.53 16.47
N ALA A 175 4.88 -11.83 16.64
CA ALA A 175 4.94 -12.48 17.94
C ALA A 175 6.36 -12.50 18.52
N ALA A 176 7.39 -12.70 17.67
CA ALA A 176 8.78 -12.74 18.09
C ALA A 176 9.36 -11.34 18.41
N LYS A 177 8.86 -10.30 17.74
CA LYS A 177 9.23 -8.90 17.95
C LYS A 177 7.95 -8.05 17.90
N PRO A 178 7.25 -7.90 19.04
CA PRO A 178 6.08 -7.03 19.08
C PRO A 178 6.51 -5.60 18.69
N ILE A 179 5.64 -4.88 17.99
CA ILE A 179 5.87 -3.47 17.65
C ILE A 179 5.69 -2.66 18.95
N ILE A 180 6.70 -2.73 19.82
CA ILE A 180 6.85 -1.87 20.99
C ILE A 180 7.50 -0.59 20.48
N SER A 181 6.97 0.56 20.90
CA SER A 181 7.47 1.89 20.60
C SER A 181 9.00 1.93 20.63
N ARG A 182 9.62 1.95 19.45
CA ARG A 182 11.00 2.42 19.37
C ARG A 182 10.96 3.90 19.74
N PRO A 183 11.85 4.40 20.61
CA PRO A 183 12.03 5.84 20.74
C PRO A 183 12.25 6.39 19.34
N ILE A 184 11.39 7.33 18.93
CA ILE A 184 11.60 8.07 17.69
C ILE A 184 12.75 9.01 17.99
N GLU A 185 13.98 8.51 17.90
CA GLU A 185 15.09 9.41 17.62
C GLU A 185 14.67 10.16 16.36
N THR A 186 14.62 11.49 16.49
CA THR A 186 14.57 12.39 15.35
C THR A 186 15.49 11.79 14.31
N ILE A 187 14.97 11.53 13.11
CA ILE A 187 15.75 11.07 11.95
C ILE A 187 16.71 12.21 11.58
N GLY A 188 17.74 12.38 12.40
CA GLY A 188 18.83 13.35 12.35
C GLY A 188 20.15 12.66 11.98
N GLY A 189 20.06 11.47 11.41
CA GLY A 189 21.15 10.71 10.84
C GLY A 189 20.55 9.75 9.81
N ILE A 190 20.71 10.09 8.54
CA ILE A 190 20.14 9.38 7.39
C ILE A 190 20.62 7.92 7.39
N LEU A 191 19.81 7.00 7.92
CA LEU A 191 19.53 5.75 7.24
C LEU A 191 18.22 5.99 6.51
N ASP A 192 18.35 6.41 5.26
CA ASP A 192 17.25 6.65 4.38
C ASP A 192 16.31 5.43 4.37
N PRO A 193 15.09 5.51 4.94
CA PRO A 193 14.11 4.42 4.88
C PRO A 193 13.87 3.97 3.43
N PHE A 194 14.12 4.87 2.48
CA PHE A 194 13.98 4.69 1.05
C PHE A 194 15.17 3.98 0.39
N THR A 195 16.39 4.01 0.97
CA THR A 195 17.55 3.27 0.47
C THR A 195 17.36 1.78 0.68
N SER A 196 16.76 1.37 1.80
CA SER A 196 16.38 -0.04 2.05
C SER A 196 15.31 -0.55 1.07
N HIS A 197 14.37 0.33 0.69
CA HIS A 197 13.31 0.03 -0.27
C HIS A 197 13.82 -0.11 -1.71
N MET A 198 14.85 0.67 -2.08
CA MET A 198 15.44 0.71 -3.44
C MET A 198 16.65 -0.21 -3.64
N ALA A 199 17.45 -0.50 -2.62
CA ALA A 199 18.67 -1.31 -2.71
C ALA A 199 18.47 -2.74 -3.26
N LEU A 200 17.22 -3.20 -3.35
CA LEU A 200 16.87 -4.55 -3.83
C LEU A 200 16.26 -4.56 -5.23
N ILE A 201 15.99 -3.38 -5.82
CA ILE A 201 15.78 -3.30 -7.27
C ILE A 201 17.07 -3.65 -7.99
N GLU A 202 18.23 -3.28 -7.42
CA GLU A 202 19.56 -3.52 -7.97
C GLU A 202 20.15 -4.90 -7.60
N CYS A 203 19.77 -5.49 -6.46
CA CYS A 203 20.40 -6.72 -5.97
C CYS A 203 20.09 -8.01 -6.78
N VAL A 204 19.24 -7.96 -7.81
CA VAL A 204 18.94 -9.11 -8.69
C VAL A 204 19.40 -8.89 -10.13
N THR A 205 19.89 -7.70 -10.49
CA THR A 205 20.46 -7.44 -11.82
C THR A 205 21.90 -7.93 -11.98
N THR A 206 22.49 -8.57 -10.97
CA THR A 206 23.91 -9.02 -10.98
C THR A 206 24.09 -10.54 -10.86
N ARG A 207 23.12 -11.34 -11.32
CA ARG A 207 23.34 -12.78 -11.55
C ARG A 207 23.00 -13.12 -12.99
N GLU A 208 23.91 -12.73 -13.88
CA GLU A 208 24.20 -13.49 -15.11
C GLU A 208 25.14 -14.65 -14.75
#